data_AF-A0A8S1D6Y1-F1
#
_entry.id   AF-A0A8S1D6Y1-F1
#
_cell.length_a   1.000
_cell.length_b   1.000
_cell.length_c   1.000
_cell.angle_alpha   90.00
_cell.angle_beta   90.00
_cell.angle_gamma   90.00
#
_symmetry.space_group_name_H-M   'P 1'
#
loop_
_entity.id
_entity.type
_entity.pdbx_description
1 polymer ?
#
loop_
_entity_poly.entity_id
_entity_poly.type
_entity_poly.pdbx_seq_one_letter_code
_entity_poly.pdbx_strand_id
1 'polypeptide(L)'
;MTRKIQVVLLMVGLAAGQVTFDWCETLTVPFCQDVPNMPYNLTYKTNSLSQKKQQDAGLDAFLPVKNCSSNFQALLCNVFAPACTVLPHPIPPCRSACVAAKSACEAPMSRSGIAWPHELDCGKFPDDGKPCIDVEDSSAEQ
;
A
#
# COMPACT_ATOMS: atom_id res chain seq x y z
N MET A 1 -3.13 65.03 -22.53
CA MET A 1 -3.43 63.63 -22.93
C MET A 1 -2.56 62.70 -22.10
N THR A 2 -3.11 62.14 -21.02
CA THR A 2 -2.39 61.24 -20.09
C THR A 2 -2.34 59.82 -20.67
N ARG A 3 -1.14 59.34 -21.04
CA ARG A 3 -0.92 57.94 -21.40
C ARG A 3 -1.04 57.09 -20.13
N LYS A 4 -2.11 56.30 -20.01
CA LYS A 4 -2.25 55.29 -18.96
C LYS A 4 -1.27 54.15 -19.27
N ILE A 5 -0.20 54.04 -18.49
CA ILE A 5 0.72 52.91 -18.56
C ILE A 5 0.02 51.73 -17.87
N GLN A 6 -0.51 50.81 -18.65
CA GLN A 6 -1.10 49.58 -18.14
C GLN A 6 0.05 48.62 -17.82
N VAL A 7 0.45 48.54 -16.55
CA VAL A 7 1.41 47.54 -16.07
C VAL A 7 0.71 46.18 -16.18
N VAL A 8 1.03 45.42 -17.23
CA VAL A 8 0.57 44.04 -17.38
C VAL A 8 1.39 43.19 -16.42
N LEU A 9 0.82 42.88 -15.26
CA LEU A 9 1.38 41.94 -14.31
C LEU A 9 1.28 40.54 -14.93
N LEU A 10 2.36 40.04 -15.52
CA LEU A 10 2.45 38.66 -15.97
C LEU A 10 2.46 37.76 -14.72
N MET A 11 1.30 37.22 -14.38
CA MET A 11 1.19 36.12 -13.42
C MET A 11 1.91 34.92 -14.03
N VAL A 12 3.17 34.69 -13.62
CA VAL A 12 3.83 33.41 -13.88
C VAL A 12 3.08 32.37 -13.07
N GLY A 13 2.17 31.65 -13.72
CA GLY A 13 1.50 30.51 -13.13
C GLY A 13 2.53 29.42 -12.85
N LEU A 14 2.97 29.30 -11.60
CA LEU A 14 3.56 28.06 -11.11
C LEU A 14 2.46 27.01 -11.14
N ALA A 15 2.34 26.30 -12.26
CA ALA A 15 1.66 25.02 -12.23
C ALA A 15 2.48 24.13 -11.28
N ALA A 16 1.93 23.85 -10.10
CA ALA A 16 2.46 22.83 -9.21
C ALA A 16 2.30 21.48 -9.93
N GLY A 17 3.25 21.16 -10.81
CA GLY A 17 3.32 19.86 -11.47
C GLY A 17 3.56 18.82 -10.39
N GLN A 18 2.51 18.08 -10.01
CA GLN A 18 2.68 16.88 -9.22
C GLN A 18 3.58 15.94 -10.01
N VAL A 19 4.67 15.48 -9.40
CA VAL A 19 5.49 14.41 -9.96
C VAL A 19 4.66 13.14 -9.90
N THR A 20 3.89 12.87 -10.96
CA THR A 20 3.17 11.62 -11.12
C THR A 20 4.10 10.62 -11.80
N PHE A 21 4.43 9.53 -11.12
CA PHE A 21 5.21 8.48 -11.74
C PHE A 21 4.33 7.60 -12.63
N ASP A 22 4.83 7.21 -13.80
CA ASP A 22 4.09 6.38 -14.76
C ASP A 22 3.66 5.01 -14.21
N TRP A 23 4.32 4.54 -13.14
CA TRP A 23 4.00 3.30 -12.45
C TRP A 23 3.02 3.48 -11.28
N CYS A 24 2.58 4.69 -10.95
CA CYS A 24 1.60 4.95 -9.91
C CYS A 24 0.19 5.15 -10.47
N GLU A 25 -0.81 4.79 -9.67
CA GLU A 25 -2.23 5.11 -9.87
C GLU A 25 -2.95 5.24 -8.52
N THR A 26 -4.16 5.80 -8.53
CA THR A 26 -4.97 5.95 -7.32
C THR A 26 -5.34 4.60 -6.74
N LEU A 27 -5.21 4.46 -5.41
CA LEU A 27 -5.70 3.28 -4.69
C LEU A 27 -7.24 3.22 -4.75
N THR A 28 -7.74 2.11 -5.29
CA THR A 28 -9.17 1.81 -5.48
C THR A 28 -9.56 0.45 -4.92
N VAL A 29 -8.62 -0.29 -4.31
CA VAL A 29 -8.89 -1.58 -3.66
C VAL A 29 -9.71 -1.35 -2.39
N PRO A 30 -11.00 -1.76 -2.33
CA PRO A 30 -11.89 -1.41 -1.22
C PRO A 30 -11.37 -1.92 0.13
N PHE A 31 -10.82 -3.13 0.16
CA PHE A 31 -10.23 -3.71 1.37
C PHE A 31 -9.26 -2.75 2.06
N CYS A 32 -8.36 -2.12 1.28
CA CYS A 32 -7.31 -1.21 1.76
C CYS A 32 -7.82 0.22 2.00
N GLN A 33 -8.79 0.69 1.21
CA GLN A 33 -9.45 1.98 1.50
C GLN A 33 -10.20 1.94 2.83
N ASP A 34 -10.73 0.78 3.20
CA ASP A 34 -11.46 0.55 4.45
C ASP A 34 -10.53 0.21 5.64
N VAL A 35 -9.20 0.31 5.50
CA VAL A 35 -8.27 0.18 6.63
C VAL A 35 -8.14 1.54 7.33
N PRO A 36 -8.39 1.62 8.65
CA PRO A 36 -8.25 2.87 9.39
C PRO A 36 -6.84 3.46 9.24
N ASN A 37 -6.76 4.78 9.04
CA ASN A 37 -5.50 5.53 8.94
C ASN A 37 -4.53 5.02 7.85
N MET A 38 -5.06 4.55 6.71
CA MET A 38 -4.25 4.15 5.55
C MET A 38 -3.28 5.28 5.15
N PRO A 39 -1.94 5.08 5.22
CA PRO A 39 -0.97 6.18 5.11
C PRO A 39 -0.68 6.61 3.66
N TYR A 40 -1.30 5.97 2.66
CA TYR A 40 -1.09 6.28 1.25
C TYR A 40 -2.39 6.23 0.43
N ASN A 41 -2.44 6.99 -0.65
CA ASN A 41 -3.55 7.03 -1.60
C ASN A 41 -3.14 6.67 -3.03
N LEU A 42 -1.86 6.38 -3.27
CA LEU A 42 -1.31 5.94 -4.55
C LEU A 42 -0.72 4.54 -4.39
N THR A 43 -1.03 3.65 -5.33
CA THR A 43 -0.48 2.30 -5.44
C THR A 43 0.25 2.14 -6.76
N TYR A 44 1.10 1.12 -6.85
CA TYR A 44 1.63 0.71 -8.15
C TYR A 44 0.53 0.18 -9.07
N LYS A 45 0.60 0.51 -10.37
CA LYS A 45 -0.23 -0.10 -11.44
C LYS A 45 -0.03 -1.60 -11.57
N THR A 46 1.08 -2.11 -11.04
CA THR A 46 1.37 -3.54 -10.97
C THR A 46 1.80 -3.88 -9.55
N ASN A 47 1.06 -4.76 -8.89
CA ASN A 47 1.36 -5.14 -7.50
C ASN A 47 2.54 -6.13 -7.40
N SER A 48 2.88 -6.54 -6.17
CA SER A 48 4.00 -7.44 -5.89
C SER A 48 3.84 -8.84 -6.50
N LEU A 49 2.63 -9.21 -6.91
CA LEU A 49 2.30 -10.46 -7.60
C LEU A 49 2.25 -10.32 -9.13
N SER A 50 2.69 -9.18 -9.67
CA SER A 50 2.64 -8.85 -11.11
C SER A 50 1.23 -8.74 -11.70
N GLN A 51 0.20 -8.55 -10.86
CA GLN A 51 -1.16 -8.30 -11.32
C GLN A 51 -1.29 -6.84 -11.74
N LYS A 52 -1.90 -6.60 -12.90
CA LYS A 52 -1.96 -5.27 -13.55
C LYS A 52 -3.22 -4.45 -13.24
N LYS A 53 -4.26 -5.09 -12.69
CA LYS A 53 -5.50 -4.42 -12.32
C LYS A 53 -5.72 -4.61 -10.83
N GLN A 54 -6.07 -3.53 -10.14
CA GLN A 54 -6.38 -3.56 -8.71
C GLN A 54 -7.55 -4.50 -8.37
N GLN A 55 -8.50 -4.69 -9.28
CA GLN A 55 -9.61 -5.63 -9.09
C GLN A 55 -9.16 -7.10 -9.06
N ASP A 56 -8.01 -7.42 -9.66
CA ASP A 56 -7.48 -8.78 -9.71
C ASP A 56 -6.78 -9.17 -8.38
N ALA A 57 -6.63 -8.23 -7.45
CA ALA A 57 -6.00 -8.46 -6.15
C ALA A 57 -6.68 -9.56 -5.32
N GLY A 58 -7.97 -9.81 -5.52
CA GLY A 58 -8.68 -10.92 -4.87
C GLY A 58 -8.79 -10.82 -3.35
N LEU A 59 -8.65 -9.61 -2.78
CA LEU A 59 -8.66 -9.40 -1.33
C LEU A 59 -10.01 -9.69 -0.66
N ASP A 60 -11.10 -9.76 -1.44
CA ASP A 60 -12.44 -10.09 -0.94
C ASP A 60 -12.48 -11.45 -0.23
N ALA A 61 -11.61 -12.39 -0.64
CA ALA A 61 -11.47 -13.69 0.00
C ALA A 61 -11.03 -13.61 1.46
N PHE A 62 -10.37 -12.52 1.87
CA PHE A 62 -9.88 -12.31 3.24
C PHE A 62 -10.81 -11.44 4.10
N LEU A 63 -11.92 -10.94 3.55
CA LEU A 63 -12.89 -10.14 4.33
C LEU A 63 -13.36 -10.81 5.64
N PRO A 64 -13.64 -12.14 5.70
CA PRO A 64 -14.04 -12.81 6.94
C PRO A 64 -13.02 -12.74 8.07
N VAL A 65 -11.75 -12.52 7.73
CA VAL A 65 -10.63 -12.47 8.68
C VAL A 65 -9.94 -11.12 8.72
N LYS A 66 -10.46 -10.10 8.02
CA LYS A 66 -9.83 -8.78 7.90
C LYS A 66 -9.37 -8.18 9.25
N ASN A 67 -10.12 -8.43 10.32
CA ASN A 67 -9.90 -7.82 11.63
C ASN A 67 -9.14 -8.70 12.63
N CYS A 68 -8.52 -9.80 12.21
CA CYS A 68 -7.72 -10.62 13.13
C CYS A 68 -6.46 -9.91 13.63
N SER A 69 -5.88 -8.97 12.85
CA SER A 69 -4.73 -8.15 13.25
C SER A 69 -4.56 -6.95 12.31
N SER A 70 -4.13 -5.79 12.83
CA SER A 70 -3.68 -4.65 12.01
C SER A 70 -2.50 -5.03 11.12
N ASN A 71 -1.55 -5.81 11.66
CA ASN A 71 -0.41 -6.33 10.90
C ASN A 71 -0.82 -7.18 9.68
N PHE A 72 -1.96 -7.86 9.75
CA PHE A 72 -2.48 -8.62 8.61
C PHE A 72 -3.11 -7.73 7.55
N GLN A 73 -3.84 -6.68 7.95
CA GLN A 73 -4.35 -5.66 7.02
C GLN A 73 -3.20 -4.98 6.27
N ALA A 74 -2.16 -4.56 7.01
CA ALA A 74 -0.98 -3.94 6.44
C ALA A 74 -0.22 -4.88 5.51
N LEU A 75 -0.03 -6.15 5.90
CA LEU A 75 0.60 -7.17 5.05
C LEU A 75 -0.14 -7.34 3.72
N LEU A 76 -1.47 -7.50 3.77
CA LEU A 76 -2.29 -7.66 2.56
C LEU A 76 -2.17 -6.44 1.64
N CYS A 77 -2.26 -5.23 2.19
CA CYS A 77 -2.13 -4.02 1.37
C CYS A 77 -0.72 -3.84 0.80
N ASN A 78 0.35 -4.15 1.55
CA ASN A 78 1.73 -4.10 1.05
C ASN A 78 2.05 -5.16 -0.02
N VAL A 79 1.31 -6.28 -0.08
CA VAL A 79 1.48 -7.30 -1.13
C VAL A 79 0.62 -6.99 -2.35
N PHE A 80 -0.66 -6.73 -2.12
CA PHE A 80 -1.67 -6.69 -3.20
C PHE A 80 -1.93 -5.28 -3.74
N ALA A 81 -1.63 -4.23 -2.98
CA ALA A 81 -1.82 -2.83 -3.36
C ALA A 81 -0.72 -1.92 -2.76
N PRO A 82 0.57 -2.21 -3.02
CA PRO A 82 1.69 -1.58 -2.32
C PRO A 82 1.72 -0.06 -2.51
N ALA A 83 2.09 0.66 -1.45
CA ALA A 83 2.29 2.11 -1.48
C ALA A 83 3.24 2.52 -2.60
N CYS A 84 2.81 3.43 -3.48
CA CYS A 84 3.65 3.86 -4.59
C CYS A 84 4.80 4.76 -4.11
N THR A 85 6.01 4.52 -4.61
CA THR A 85 7.19 5.32 -4.27
C THR A 85 7.89 5.85 -5.53
N VAL A 86 8.98 6.59 -5.33
CA VAL A 86 9.88 7.03 -6.40
C VAL A 86 10.62 5.89 -7.10
N LEU A 87 10.58 4.67 -6.55
CA LEU A 87 11.18 3.49 -7.16
C LEU A 87 10.23 2.86 -8.18
N PRO A 88 10.72 2.34 -9.32
CA PRO A 88 9.89 1.75 -10.36
C PRO A 88 9.31 0.36 -9.99
N HIS A 89 9.62 -0.15 -8.81
CA HIS A 89 9.12 -1.44 -8.31
C HIS A 89 8.70 -1.31 -6.84
N PRO A 90 7.70 -2.10 -6.39
CA PRO A 90 7.29 -2.14 -5.00
C PRO A 90 8.41 -2.58 -4.04
N ILE A 91 8.42 -2.01 -2.84
CA ILE A 91 9.24 -2.49 -1.72
C ILE A 91 8.42 -3.58 -1.01
N PRO A 92 8.95 -4.81 -0.84
CA PRO A 92 8.22 -5.89 -0.20
C PRO A 92 8.09 -5.69 1.33
N PRO A 93 7.12 -6.35 1.99
CA PRO A 93 7.10 -6.41 3.45
C PRO A 93 8.31 -7.17 3.98
N CYS A 94 8.75 -6.83 5.20
CA CYS A 94 9.79 -7.59 5.90
C CYS A 94 9.25 -8.95 6.38
N ARG A 95 10.15 -9.94 6.54
CA ARG A 95 9.75 -11.27 7.04
C ARG A 95 9.13 -11.20 8.44
N SER A 96 9.71 -10.40 9.33
CA SER A 96 9.20 -10.06 10.68
C SER A 96 7.71 -9.71 10.66
N ALA A 97 7.34 -8.73 9.83
CA ALA A 97 5.96 -8.27 9.67
C ALA A 97 5.02 -9.39 9.19
N CYS A 98 5.45 -10.20 8.22
CA CYS A 98 4.67 -11.35 7.76
C CYS A 98 4.45 -12.37 8.86
N VAL A 99 5.51 -12.73 9.61
CA VAL A 99 5.42 -13.70 10.71
C VAL A 99 4.48 -13.21 11.80
N ALA A 100 4.53 -11.92 12.15
CA ALA A 100 3.61 -11.32 13.10
C ALA A 100 2.15 -11.43 12.63
N ALA A 101 1.85 -11.04 11.38
CA ALA A 101 0.53 -11.20 10.79
C ALA A 101 0.06 -12.67 10.76
N LYS A 102 0.95 -13.59 10.36
CA LYS A 102 0.64 -15.03 10.30
C LYS A 102 0.29 -15.58 11.67
N SER A 103 1.07 -15.25 12.70
CA SER A 103 0.83 -15.71 14.07
C SER A 103 -0.55 -15.31 14.62
N ALA A 104 -1.03 -14.12 14.26
CA ALA A 104 -2.33 -13.62 14.70
C ALA A 104 -3.50 -14.20 13.87
N CYS A 105 -3.28 -14.48 12.58
CA CYS A 105 -4.36 -14.66 11.61
C CYS A 105 -4.48 -16.05 10.97
N GLU A 106 -3.45 -16.91 11.03
CA GLU A 106 -3.52 -18.25 10.41
C GLU A 106 -4.61 -19.13 11.05
N ALA A 107 -4.74 -19.11 12.38
CA ALA A 107 -5.79 -19.87 13.07
C ALA A 107 -7.21 -19.32 12.78
N PRO A 108 -7.48 -18.00 12.85
CA PRO A 108 -8.73 -17.41 12.34
C PRO A 108 -9.05 -17.80 10.89
N MET A 109 -8.07 -17.73 9.98
CA MET A 109 -8.22 -18.14 8.57
C MET A 109 -8.67 -19.58 8.43
N SER A 110 -7.99 -20.50 9.12
CA SER A 110 -8.34 -21.91 9.11
C SER A 110 -9.78 -22.16 9.58
N ARG A 111 -10.24 -21.48 10.66
CA ARG A 111 -11.63 -21.57 11.14
C ARG A 111 -12.64 -21.02 10.14
N SER A 112 -12.25 -20.03 9.34
CA SER A 112 -13.06 -19.48 8.24
C SER A 112 -12.95 -20.28 6.93
N GLY A 113 -12.23 -21.42 6.92
CA GLY A 113 -12.05 -22.25 5.73
C GLY A 113 -11.07 -21.66 4.70
N ILE A 114 -10.25 -20.69 5.11
CA ILE A 114 -9.27 -20.01 4.25
C ILE A 114 -7.89 -20.57 4.60
N ALA A 115 -7.18 -21.10 3.59
CA ALA A 115 -5.80 -21.51 3.77
C ALA A 115 -4.86 -20.29 3.76
N TRP A 116 -3.75 -20.35 4.48
CA TRP A 116 -2.68 -19.37 4.34
C TRP A 116 -2.10 -19.47 2.91
N PRO A 117 -2.25 -18.43 2.07
CA PRO A 117 -1.90 -18.51 0.66
C PRO A 117 -0.38 -18.55 0.48
N HIS A 118 0.07 -19.22 -0.58
CA HIS A 118 1.50 -19.30 -0.90
C HIS A 118 2.10 -17.93 -1.20
N GLU A 119 1.31 -17.00 -1.73
CA GLU A 119 1.68 -15.59 -1.98
C GLU A 119 2.13 -14.87 -0.70
N LEU A 120 1.63 -15.30 0.47
CA LEU A 120 1.98 -14.76 1.79
C LEU A 120 2.95 -15.66 2.56
N ASP A 121 3.61 -16.61 1.90
CA ASP A 121 4.67 -17.40 2.55
C ASP A 121 5.81 -16.48 3.01
N CYS A 122 5.97 -16.37 4.33
CA CYS A 122 6.94 -15.47 4.94
C CYS A 122 8.39 -15.79 4.55
N GLY A 123 8.68 -17.03 4.12
CA GLY A 123 10.01 -17.40 3.61
C GLY A 123 10.41 -16.66 2.32
N LYS A 124 9.45 -16.08 1.60
CA LYS A 124 9.70 -15.28 0.38
C LYS A 124 10.10 -13.85 0.66
N PHE A 125 9.83 -13.35 1.86
CA PHE A 125 10.14 -11.99 2.25
C PHE A 125 11.57 -11.88 2.79
N PRO A 126 12.26 -10.76 2.51
CA PRO A 126 13.62 -10.55 2.97
C PRO A 126 13.73 -10.52 4.50
N ASP A 127 14.84 -11.03 5.00
CA ASP A 127 15.32 -10.75 6.36
C ASP A 127 16.06 -9.40 6.41
N ASP A 128 16.44 -9.01 7.63
CA ASP A 128 17.29 -7.86 7.95
C ASP A 128 18.44 -7.67 6.94
N GLY A 129 18.67 -6.42 6.53
CA GLY A 129 19.77 -6.03 5.63
C GLY A 129 19.41 -5.87 4.16
N LYS A 130 18.15 -6.11 3.76
CA LYS A 130 17.59 -5.68 2.47
C LYS A 130 16.46 -4.66 2.70
N PRO A 131 16.25 -3.67 1.80
CA PRO A 131 15.14 -2.74 1.93
C PRO A 131 13.79 -3.47 1.92
N CYS A 132 13.03 -3.33 3.01
CA CYS A 132 11.68 -3.87 3.17
C CYS A 132 10.87 -2.96 4.09
N ILE A 133 9.54 -3.17 4.11
CA ILE A 133 8.60 -2.42 4.96
C ILE A 133 8.22 -3.27 6.17
N ASP A 134 8.60 -2.83 7.36
CA ASP A 134 8.03 -3.33 8.60
C ASP A 134 6.64 -2.73 8.84
N VAL A 135 5.81 -3.41 9.62
CA VAL A 135 4.57 -2.83 10.10
C VAL A 135 4.88 -2.21 11.46
N GLU A 136 4.76 -0.89 11.56
CA GLU A 136 4.84 -0.20 12.85
C GLU A 136 3.67 -0.68 13.71
N ASP A 137 3.99 -1.32 14.84
CA ASP A 137 3.03 -1.59 15.89
C ASP A 137 2.55 -0.23 16.43
N SER A 138 1.33 0.18 16.07
CA SER A 138 0.63 1.31 16.69
C SER A 138 0.25 1.04 18.17
N SER A 139 0.98 0.16 18.85
CA SER A 139 0.90 -0.15 20.28
C SER A 139 2.18 0.25 21.03
N ALA A 140 3.13 0.90 20.36
CA ALA A 140 4.38 1.41 20.97
C ALA A 140 4.43 2.94 21.16
N GLU A 141 3.32 3.66 20.97
CA GLU A 141 3.18 5.05 21.44
C GLU A 141 2.08 5.12 22.51
N GLN A 142 2.55 4.96 23.76
CA GLN A 142 2.02 5.45 25.05
C GLN A 142 0.50 5.62 25.23
#